data_AF-A0A2Z6QJ81-F1
#
_entry.id   AF-A0A2Z6QJ81-F1
#
_cell.length_a   1.000
_cell.length_b   1.000
_cell.length_c   1.000
_cell.angle_alpha   90.00
_cell.angle_beta   90.00
_cell.angle_gamma   90.00
#
_symmetry.space_group_name_H-M   'P 1'
#
loop_
_entity.id
_entity.type
_entity.pdbx_description
1 polymer ?
#
loop_
_entity_poly.entity_id
_entity_poly.type
_entity_poly.pdbx_seq_one_letter_code
_entity_poly.pdbx_strand_id
1 'polypeptide(L)'
;MIISLNCLIFGQDTSKLFNVPIGQSTKINDVNIDFNYLIVVNFKDIFFGRRELLKITAMDIWKFEHDPTDLQGKLCTLNDMNKIRTHGTKMNPADYLADYYNQNDKKP
;
A
#
# COMPACT_ATOMS: atom_id res chain seq x y z
N MET A 1 3.68 10.22 15.42
CA MET A 1 4.24 9.20 14.51
C MET A 1 3.42 9.22 13.23
N ILE A 2 4.01 9.53 12.08
CA ILE A 2 3.28 9.48 10.80
C ILE A 2 3.24 8.03 10.36
N ILE A 3 2.05 7.44 10.31
CA ILE A 3 1.86 6.11 9.76
C ILE A 3 1.81 6.28 8.24
N SER A 4 2.48 5.41 7.49
CA SER A 4 2.46 5.44 6.02
C SER A 4 2.20 4.05 5.47
N LEU A 5 1.42 4.00 4.39
CA LEU A 5 1.23 2.80 3.60
C LEU A 5 2.42 2.70 2.64
N ASN A 6 3.22 1.64 2.81
CA ASN A 6 4.40 1.38 2.00
C ASN A 6 4.10 0.22 1.05
N CYS A 7 4.18 0.45 -0.26
CA CYS A 7 3.95 -0.59 -1.27
C CYS A 7 5.26 -1.23 -1.71
N LEU A 8 5.39 -2.53 -1.44
CA LEU A 8 6.39 -3.39 -2.07
C LEU A 8 5.92 -3.78 -3.47
N ILE A 9 6.77 -3.57 -4.47
CA ILE A 9 6.52 -4.02 -5.85
C ILE A 9 7.52 -5.12 -6.18
N PHE A 10 7.01 -6.25 -6.69
CA PHE A 10 7.84 -7.34 -7.17
C PHE A 10 8.90 -6.85 -8.17
N GLY A 11 10.15 -7.27 -7.98
CA GLY A 11 11.27 -6.89 -8.84
C GLY A 11 11.74 -5.44 -8.62
N GLN A 12 11.20 -4.72 -7.65
CA GLN A 12 11.65 -3.39 -7.30
C GLN A 12 12.54 -3.39 -6.06
N ASP A 13 13.55 -2.53 -6.07
CA ASP A 13 14.34 -2.21 -4.90
C ASP A 13 13.47 -1.50 -3.84
N THR A 14 13.53 -2.02 -2.63
CA THR A 14 12.84 -1.54 -1.42
C THR A 14 13.30 -0.17 -0.93
N SER A 15 14.45 0.34 -1.37
CA SER A 15 14.81 1.75 -1.17
C SER A 15 13.90 2.69 -1.96
N LYS A 16 13.21 2.19 -2.99
CA LYS A 16 12.30 2.95 -3.85
C LYS A 16 10.84 2.65 -3.53
N LEU A 17 10.50 2.46 -2.25
CA LEU A 17 9.12 2.22 -1.83
C LEU A 17 8.20 3.38 -2.26
N PHE A 18 7.00 3.03 -2.69
CA PHE A 18 5.94 4.00 -2.80
C PHE A 18 5.29 4.17 -1.44
N ASN A 19 5.32 5.38 -0.89
CA ASN A 19 4.72 5.69 0.39
C ASN A 19 3.51 6.62 0.22
N VAL A 20 2.46 6.37 0.99
CA VAL A 20 1.34 7.31 1.16
C VAL A 20 1.14 7.56 2.65
N PRO A 21 1.27 8.82 3.10
CA PRO A 21 0.99 9.16 4.49
C PRO A 21 -0.48 8.89 4.84
N ILE A 22 -0.71 8.14 5.91
CA ILE A 22 -2.04 7.88 6.46
C ILE A 22 -2.52 9.13 7.20
N GLY A 23 -3.80 9.47 7.03
CA GLY A 23 -4.43 10.63 7.67
C GLY A 23 -4.10 11.96 6.99
N GLN A 24 -3.46 11.94 5.83
CA GLN A 24 -3.31 13.13 4.97
C GLN A 24 -4.24 13.04 3.77
N SER A 25 -4.72 14.20 3.31
CA SER A 25 -5.46 14.28 2.05
C SER A 25 -4.52 14.15 0.86
N THR A 26 -4.99 13.51 -0.21
CA THR A 26 -4.27 13.36 -1.47
C THR A 26 -5.14 13.82 -2.63
N LYS A 27 -4.53 14.31 -3.70
CA LYS A 27 -5.24 14.73 -4.91
C LYS A 27 -5.37 13.54 -5.87
N ILE A 28 -6.57 13.27 -6.36
CA ILE A 28 -6.88 12.32 -7.45
C ILE A 28 -7.69 13.07 -8.50
N ASN A 29 -7.23 13.12 -9.75
CA ASN A 29 -7.94 13.79 -10.85
C ASN A 29 -8.46 15.19 -10.45
N ASP A 30 -7.57 15.98 -9.85
CA ASP A 30 -7.85 17.32 -9.30
C ASP A 30 -8.82 17.43 -8.11
N VAL A 31 -9.33 16.32 -7.60
CA VAL A 31 -10.16 16.26 -6.39
C VAL A 31 -9.30 15.94 -5.17
N ASN A 32 -9.43 16.73 -4.10
CA ASN A 32 -8.82 16.42 -2.81
C ASN A 32 -9.66 15.38 -2.07
N ILE A 33 -9.03 14.26 -1.71
CA ILE A 33 -9.67 13.14 -1.02
C ILE A 33 -8.93 12.89 0.28
N ASP A 34 -9.66 12.87 1.40
CA ASP A 34 -9.12 12.49 2.70
C ASP A 34 -8.82 10.99 2.74
N PHE A 35 -7.74 10.60 3.42
CA PHE A 35 -7.38 9.19 3.58
C PHE A 35 -8.53 8.32 4.12
N ASN A 36 -9.34 8.86 5.04
CA ASN A 36 -10.45 8.12 5.64
C ASN A 36 -11.55 7.75 4.63
N TYR A 37 -11.65 8.49 3.52
CA TYR A 37 -12.60 8.23 2.44
C TYR A 37 -11.94 7.57 1.22
N LEU A 38 -10.65 7.23 1.31
CA LEU A 38 -9.92 6.63 0.21
C LEU A 38 -10.20 5.13 0.16
N ILE A 39 -10.96 4.68 -0.83
CA ILE A 39 -11.15 3.24 -1.10
C ILE A 39 -9.93 2.64 -1.80
N VAL A 40 -9.74 1.33 -1.64
CA VAL A 40 -8.56 0.60 -2.14
C VAL A 40 -8.39 0.75 -3.66
N VAL A 41 -9.47 0.84 -4.44
CA VAL A 41 -9.37 1.09 -5.89
C VAL A 41 -8.84 2.50 -6.22
N ASN A 42 -9.29 3.54 -5.51
CA ASN A 42 -8.81 4.91 -5.73
C ASN A 42 -7.32 5.04 -5.44
N PHE A 43 -6.82 4.28 -4.46
CA PHE A 43 -5.40 4.23 -4.16
C PHE A 43 -4.57 3.67 -5.32
N LYS A 44 -5.09 2.68 -6.05
CA LYS A 44 -4.44 2.14 -7.26
C LYS A 44 -4.32 3.23 -8.33
N ASP A 45 -5.34 4.06 -8.50
CA ASP A 45 -5.33 5.16 -9.47
C ASP A 45 -4.26 6.21 -9.13
N ILE A 46 -4.10 6.57 -7.85
CA ILE A 46 -3.00 7.45 -7.39
C ILE A 46 -1.65 6.86 -7.77
N PHE A 47 -1.48 5.57 -7.49
CA PHE A 47 -0.24 4.87 -7.73
C PHE A 47 0.10 4.82 -9.22
N PHE A 48 -0.88 4.50 -10.08
CA PHE A 48 -0.71 4.50 -11.53
C PHE A 48 -0.40 5.89 -12.08
N GLY A 49 -1.09 6.92 -11.61
CA GLY A 49 -0.85 8.31 -12.00
C GLY A 49 0.55 8.81 -11.63
N ARG A 50 1.11 8.36 -10.50
CA ARG A 50 2.44 8.78 -10.03
C ARG A 50 3.61 8.02 -10.66
N ARG A 51 3.38 6.81 -11.18
CA ARG A 51 4.47 5.95 -11.70
C ARG A 51 4.45 5.71 -13.21
N GLU A 52 3.51 6.31 -13.95
CA GLU A 52 3.34 6.09 -15.40
C GLU A 52 3.35 4.60 -15.77
N LEU A 53 2.70 3.77 -14.95
CA LEU A 53 2.73 2.31 -15.11
C LEU A 53 1.76 1.86 -16.20
N LEU A 54 2.10 2.16 -17.45
CA LEU A 54 1.30 1.90 -18.64
C LEU A 54 1.03 0.40 -18.93
N LYS A 55 1.49 -0.53 -18.08
CA LYS A 55 1.39 -1.99 -18.32
C LYS A 55 0.95 -2.82 -17.11
N ILE A 56 0.69 -2.22 -15.95
CA ILE A 56 0.10 -2.95 -14.83
C ILE A 56 -1.42 -2.85 -14.97
N THR A 57 -2.04 -3.91 -15.51
CA THR A 57 -3.50 -3.97 -15.72
C THR A 57 -4.26 -4.45 -14.49
N ALA A 58 -3.56 -5.09 -13.54
CA ALA A 58 -4.13 -5.56 -12.29
C ALA A 58 -3.10 -5.47 -11.16
N MET A 59 -3.56 -5.02 -10.00
CA MET A 59 -2.78 -4.97 -8.77
C MET A 59 -3.62 -5.49 -7.63
N ASP A 60 -3.07 -6.44 -6.88
CA ASP A 60 -3.58 -6.82 -5.56
C ASP A 60 -2.80 -6.04 -4.50
N ILE A 61 -3.51 -5.53 -3.50
CA ILE A 61 -2.91 -4.83 -2.36
C ILE A 61 -3.09 -5.73 -1.14
N TRP A 62 -2.02 -5.90 -0.38
CA TRP A 62 -1.98 -6.75 0.81
C TRP A 62 -1.54 -5.92 2.02
N LYS A 63 -2.27 -6.02 3.13
CA LYS A 63 -1.79 -5.57 4.43
C LYS A 63 -0.88 -6.64 5.01
N PHE A 64 0.32 -6.26 5.39
CA PHE A 64 1.27 -7.17 6.03
C PHE A 64 2.10 -6.38 7.04
N GLU A 65 2.24 -6.94 8.24
CA GLU A 65 3.05 -6.34 9.30
C GLU A 65 4.46 -6.93 9.25
N HIS A 66 5.46 -6.06 9.33
CA HIS A 66 6.85 -6.46 9.21
C HIS A 66 7.76 -5.51 9.99
N ASP A 67 8.93 -6.00 10.41
CA ASP A 67 10.00 -5.13 10.87
C ASP A 67 10.56 -4.32 9.68
N PRO A 68 10.65 -2.98 9.77
CA PRO A 68 11.19 -2.14 8.71
C PRO A 68 12.63 -2.48 8.29
N THR A 69 13.45 -3.04 9.19
CA THR A 69 14.86 -3.35 8.94
C THR A 69 15.04 -4.51 7.95
N ASP A 70 14.11 -5.44 7.94
CA ASP A 70 14.20 -6.62 7.08
C ASP A 70 14.02 -6.30 5.60
N LEU A 71 13.32 -5.20 5.31
CA LEU A 71 13.04 -4.72 3.97
C LEU A 71 14.09 -3.71 3.47
N GLN A 72 15.05 -3.25 4.25
CA GLN A 72 15.97 -2.20 3.76
C GLN A 72 16.99 -2.73 2.73
N GLY A 73 17.08 -2.04 1.58
CA GLY A 73 18.16 -2.21 0.59
C GLY A 73 18.15 -3.54 -0.14
N LYS A 74 17.00 -4.23 -0.21
CA LYS A 74 16.83 -5.51 -0.89
C LYS A 74 15.90 -5.39 -2.09
N LEU A 75 16.11 -6.25 -3.08
CA LEU A 75 15.17 -6.46 -4.17
C LEU A 75 13.96 -7.23 -3.65
N CYS A 76 12.74 -6.77 -3.92
CA CYS A 76 11.53 -7.52 -3.58
C CYS A 76 11.43 -8.78 -4.46
N THR A 77 11.55 -9.95 -3.84
CA THR A 77 11.61 -11.24 -4.53
C THR A 77 10.27 -11.97 -4.53
N LEU A 78 10.20 -13.09 -5.26
CA LEU A 78 9.02 -13.96 -5.27
C LEU A 78 8.76 -14.58 -3.90
N ASN A 79 9.82 -14.87 -3.13
CA ASN A 79 9.69 -15.40 -1.78
C ASN A 79 9.02 -14.39 -0.84
N ASP A 80 9.35 -13.10 -0.97
CA ASP A 80 8.72 -12.05 -0.17
C ASP A 80 7.24 -11.92 -0.52
N MET A 81 6.90 -11.95 -1.81
CA MET A 81 5.51 -11.96 -2.26
C MET A 81 4.74 -13.19 -1.76
N ASN A 82 5.36 -14.36 -1.74
CA ASN A 82 4.74 -15.58 -1.20
C ASN A 82 4.49 -15.46 0.30
N LYS A 83 5.45 -14.93 1.07
CA LYS A 83 5.26 -14.67 2.50
C LYS A 83 4.07 -13.73 2.75
N ILE A 84 3.99 -12.64 1.98
CA ILE A 84 2.88 -11.67 2.06
C ILE A 84 1.56 -12.32 1.68
N ARG A 85 1.52 -13.17 0.66
CA ARG A 85 0.29 -13.88 0.27
C ARG A 85 -0.18 -14.89 1.31
N THR A 86 0.76 -15.49 2.06
CA THR A 86 0.44 -16.50 3.09
C THR A 86 0.03 -15.86 4.42
N HIS A 87 0.68 -14.76 4.81
CA HIS A 87 0.52 -14.16 6.15
C HIS A 87 -0.16 -12.79 6.14
N GLY A 88 -0.30 -12.17 4.97
CA GLY A 88 -0.94 -10.88 4.81
C GLY A 88 -2.46 -11.02 4.59
N THR A 89 -3.15 -9.90 4.73
CA THR A 89 -4.57 -9.78 4.43
C THR A 89 -4.72 -9.10 3.08
N LYS A 90 -5.31 -9.79 2.10
CA LYS A 90 -5.65 -9.19 0.79
C LYS A 90 -6.76 -8.17 0.99
N MET A 91 -6.52 -6.94 0.55
CA MET A 91 -7.50 -5.86 0.64
C MET A 91 -8.55 -5.98 -0.48
N ASN A 92 -9.81 -5.79 -0.13
CA ASN A 92 -10.91 -5.72 -1.08
C ASN A 92 -10.93 -4.34 -1.76
N PRO A 93 -10.99 -4.26 -3.10
CA PRO A 93 -11.03 -2.99 -3.84
C PRO A 93 -12.13 -2.01 -3.42
N ALA A 94 -13.27 -2.51 -2.93
CA ALA A 94 -14.43 -1.70 -2.57
C ALA A 94 -14.38 -1.14 -1.13
N ASP A 95 -13.49 -1.66 -0.29
CA ASP A 95 -13.40 -1.25 1.11
C ASP A 95 -12.62 0.06 1.25
N TYR A 96 -12.87 0.79 2.33
CA TYR A 96 -12.07 1.95 2.69
C TYR A 96 -10.70 1.50 3.19
N LEU A 97 -9.64 2.21 2.80
CA LEU A 97 -8.30 1.94 3.30
C LEU A 97 -8.25 2.06 4.82
N ALA A 98 -8.94 3.05 5.40
CA ALA A 98 -8.97 3.28 6.84
C ALA A 98 -9.44 2.05 7.64
N ASP A 99 -10.33 1.23 7.08
CA ASP A 99 -10.83 0.02 7.75
C ASP A 99 -9.70 -0.97 8.04
N TYR A 100 -8.67 -1.02 7.19
CA TYR A 100 -7.48 -1.86 7.39
C TYR A 100 -6.47 -1.29 8.39
N TYR A 101 -6.60 -0.03 8.78
CA TYR A 101 -5.65 0.68 9.64
C TYR A 101 -6.31 1.23 10.92
N ASN A 102 -7.51 0.75 11.25
CA ASN A 102 -8.22 1.14 12.45
C ASN A 102 -7.32 0.96 13.68
N GLN A 103 -7.13 2.04 14.44
CA GLN A 103 -6.21 2.05 15.59
C GLN A 103 -6.65 1.08 16.72
N ASN A 104 -7.91 0.64 16.70
CA ASN A 104 -8.46 -0.36 17.61
C ASN A 104 -8.11 -1.82 17.21
N ASP A 105 -7.61 -2.04 15.99
CA ASP A 105 -7.07 -3.36 15.57
C ASP A 105 -5.66 -3.61 16.09
N LYS A 106 -5.08 -2.67 16.84
CA LYS A 106 -4.06 -2.99 17.84
C LYS A 106 -4.73 -3.77 18.99
N LYS A 107 -5.13 -5.01 18.73
CA LYS A 107 -5.38 -5.95 19.83
C LYS A 107 -4.02 -6.37 20.43
N PRO A 108 -3.99 -6.58 21.76
CA PRO A 108 -2.81 -6.43 22.62
C PRO A 108 -1.63 -7.34 22.28
#